data_AF-A0AA42KH42-F1
#
_entry.id   AF-A0AA42KH42-F1
#
_cell.length_a   1.000
_cell.length_b   1.000
_cell.length_c   1.000
_cell.angle_alpha   90.00
_cell.angle_beta   90.00
_cell.angle_gamma   90.00
#
_symmetry.space_group_name_H-M   'P 1'
#
loop_
_entity.id
_entity.type
_entity.pdbx_description
1 polymer ?
#
loop_
_entity_poly.entity_id
_entity_poly.type
_entity_poly.pdbx_seq_one_letter_code
_entity_poly.pdbx_strand_id
1 'polypeptide(L)' 'MKRLLLSLGVLALSLPLGVLLALLLVPLWRWLEDFGSVEAIGHSGPAAWCYGICIGLFALLGLLMLWRRP' A
#
# COMPACT_ATOMS: atom_id res chain seq x y z
N MET A 1 -17.04 -0.49 -19.75
CA MET A 1 -16.41 -1.81 -19.45
C MET A 1 -14.89 -1.76 -19.43
N LYS A 2 -14.19 -1.24 -20.46
CA LYS A 2 -12.70 -1.16 -20.47
C LYS A 2 -12.09 -0.47 -19.23
N ARG A 3 -12.58 0.73 -18.85
CA ARG A 3 -12.10 1.44 -17.64
C ARG A 3 -12.34 0.66 -16.34
N LEU A 4 -13.42 -0.12 -16.27
CA LEU A 4 -13.71 -0.98 -15.12
C LEU A 4 -12.70 -2.14 -15.03
N LEU A 5 -12.44 -2.83 -16.14
CA LEU A 5 -11.42 -3.89 -16.22
C LEU A 5 -10.03 -3.37 -15.86
N LEU A 6 -9.66 -2.19 -16.35
CA LEU A 6 -8.39 -1.55 -15.99
C LEU A 6 -8.34 -1.17 -14.50
N SER A 7 -9.45 -0.70 -13.94
CA SER A 7 -9.53 -0.39 -12.49
C SER A 7 -9.36 -1.65 -11.66
N LEU A 8 -9.98 -2.77 -12.05
CA LEU A 8 -9.78 -4.07 -11.40
C LEU A 8 -8.33 -4.55 -11.52
N GLY A 9 -7.69 -4.36 -12.68
CA GLY A 9 -6.27 -4.66 -12.87
C GLY A 9 -5.36 -3.83 -11.96
N VAL A 10 -5.65 -2.53 -11.79
CA VAL A 10 -4.94 -1.65 -10.86
C VAL A 10 -5.09 -2.14 -9.42
N LEU A 11 -6.31 -2.47 -8.99
CA LEU A 11 -6.59 -2.99 -7.65
C LEU A 11 -5.91 -4.34 -7.39
N ALA A 12 -5.89 -5.22 -8.40
CA ALA A 12 -5.21 -6.50 -8.29
C ALA A 12 -3.69 -6.33 -8.15
N LEU A 13 -3.08 -5.41 -8.91
CA LEU A 13 -1.65 -5.12 -8.85
C LEU A 13 -1.24 -4.35 -7.58
N SER A 14 -2.13 -3.55 -6.98
CA SER A 14 -1.82 -2.83 -5.76
C SER A 14 -1.59 -3.76 -4.56
N LEU A 15 -2.16 -4.97 -4.58
CA LEU A 15 -1.93 -5.98 -3.55
C LEU A 15 -0.46 -6.42 -3.46
N PRO A 16 0.15 -7.05 -4.49
CA PRO A 16 1.54 -7.47 -4.42
C PRO A 16 2.50 -6.29 -4.32
N LEU A 17 2.24 -5.18 -5.03
CA LEU A 17 3.10 -3.99 -4.97
C LEU A 17 3.06 -3.33 -3.59
N GLY A 18 1.89 -3.24 -2.97
CA GLY A 18 1.72 -2.71 -1.62
C GLY A 18 2.41 -3.56 -0.57
N VAL A 19 2.33 -4.90 -0.69
CA VAL A 19 3.07 -5.82 0.20
C VAL A 19 4.58 -5.62 0.06
N LEU A 20 5.11 -5.58 -1.17
CA LEU A 20 6.52 -5.34 -1.42
C LEU A 20 6.99 -3.99 -0.85
N LEU A 21 6.20 -2.93 -1.04
CA LEU A 21 6.53 -1.61 -0.51
C LEU A 21 6.50 -1.60 1.02
N ALA A 22 5.51 -2.24 1.65
CA ALA A 22 5.45 -2.33 3.11
C ALA A 22 6.68 -3.05 3.69
N LEU A 23 7.16 -4.10 3.03
CA LEU A 23 8.39 -4.79 3.43
C LEU A 23 9.64 -3.94 3.20
N LEU A 24 9.72 -3.22 2.07
CA LEU A 24 10.83 -2.31 1.78
C LEU A 24 10.91 -1.17 2.79
N LEU A 25 9.77 -0.72 3.31
CA LEU A 25 9.64 0.34 4.31
C LEU A 25 9.78 -0.14 5.77
N VAL A 26 10.19 -1.39 6.02
CA VAL A 26 10.46 -1.88 7.40
C VAL A 26 11.32 -0.93 8.24
N PRO A 27 12.42 -0.34 7.74
CA PRO A 27 13.20 0.61 8.52
C PRO A 27 12.39 1.85 8.94
N LEU A 28 11.49 2.31 8.08
CA LEU A 28 10.60 3.45 8.35
C LEU A 28 9.55 3.09 9.41
N TRP A 29 8.95 1.91 9.32
CA TRP A 29 7.97 1.44 10.30
C TRP A 29 8.58 1.28 11.69
N ARG A 30 9.81 0.74 11.77
CA ARG A 30 10.56 0.67 13.03
C ARG A 30 10.78 2.04 13.65
N TRP A 31 11.28 2.98 12.85
CA TRP A 31 11.47 4.35 13.31
C TRP A 31 10.17 4.99 13.82
N LEU A 32 9.04 4.75 13.14
CA LEU A 32 7.75 5.28 13.54
C LEU A 32 7.25 4.68 14.86
N GLU A 33 7.47 3.39 15.07
CA GLU A 33 7.15 2.72 16.33
C GLU A 33 7.98 3.29 17.49
N ASP A 34 9.29 3.44 17.28
CA ASP A 34 10.20 3.99 18.28
C ASP A 34 9.86 5.45 18.65
N PHE A 35 9.39 6.24 17.67
CA PHE A 35 9.07 7.66 17.87
C PHE A 35 7.65 7.89 18.40
N GLY A 36 6.68 7.16 17.87
CA GLY A 36 5.25 7.41 18.08
C GLY A 36 4.58 6.45 19.05
N SER A 37 5.28 5.43 19.54
CA SER A 37 4.70 4.33 20.35
C SER A 37 3.50 3.65 19.67
N VAL A 38 3.49 3.62 18.33
CA VAL A 38 2.49 2.94 17.52
C VAL A 38 3.04 1.59 17.09
N GLU A 39 2.33 0.51 17.40
CA GLU A 39 2.73 -0.85 17.00
C GLU A 39 2.70 -0.99 15.46
N ALA A 40 3.88 -0.89 14.84
CA ALA A 40 4.07 -0.92 13.39
C ALA A 40 4.81 -2.20 12.94
N ILE A 41 5.55 -2.84 13.85
CA ILE A 41 6.28 -4.09 13.66
C ILE A 41 5.80 -5.12 14.69
N GLY A 42 4.99 -6.07 14.22
CA GLY A 42 4.59 -7.23 15.00
C GLY A 42 5.60 -8.38 14.91
N HIS A 43 5.26 -9.50 15.54
CA HIS A 43 6.08 -10.73 15.56
C HIS A 43 6.48 -11.26 14.17
N SER A 44 5.65 -11.01 13.16
CA SER A 44 5.81 -11.53 11.79
C SER A 44 6.19 -10.46 10.77
N GLY A 45 6.64 -9.27 11.21
CA GLY A 45 6.95 -8.13 10.35
C GLY A 45 5.93 -6.99 10.49
N PRO A 46 5.76 -6.15 9.44
CA PRO A 46 4.86 -5.00 9.51
C PRO A 46 3.44 -5.36 9.96
N ALA A 47 2.81 -4.48 10.73
CA ALA A 47 1.42 -4.64 11.14
C ALA A 47 0.47 -4.55 9.94
N ALA A 48 -0.76 -5.08 10.09
CA ALA A 48 -1.75 -5.13 9.01
C ALA A 48 -2.03 -3.76 8.36
N TRP A 49 -2.04 -2.69 9.17
CA TRP A 49 -2.28 -1.33 8.70
C TRP A 49 -1.13 -0.77 7.85
N CYS A 50 0.12 -1.20 8.07
CA CYS A 50 1.25 -0.81 7.23
C CYS A 50 1.06 -1.30 5.79
N TYR A 51 0.59 -2.55 5.63
CA TYR A 51 0.20 -3.09 4.33
C TYR A 51 -0.99 -2.34 3.74
N GLY A 52 -2.01 -2.07 4.54
CA GLY A 52 -3.19 -1.31 4.13
C GLY A 52 -2.84 0.07 3.56
N ILE A 53 -1.94 0.81 4.21
CA ILE A 53 -1.44 2.11 3.72
C ILE A 53 -0.75 1.94 2.36
N CYS A 54 0.16 0.99 2.23
CA CYS A 54 0.94 0.82 1.00
C CYS A 54 0.07 0.34 -0.18
N ILE A 55 -0.84 -0.61 0.07
CA ILE A 55 -1.81 -1.09 -0.93
C ILE A 55 -2.74 0.05 -1.33
N GLY A 56 -3.28 0.78 -0.34
CA GLY A 56 -4.16 1.92 -0.55
C GLY A 56 -3.50 3.04 -1.37
N LEU A 57 -2.21 3.31 -1.11
CA LEU A 57 -1.43 4.30 -1.86
C LEU A 57 -1.35 3.93 -3.35
N PHE A 58 -0.96 2.70 -3.68
CA PHE A 58 -0.91 2.25 -5.08
C PHE A 58 -2.29 2.23 -5.74
N ALA A 59 -3.33 1.75 -5.03
CA ALA A 59 -4.69 1.74 -5.53
C ALA A 59 -5.17 3.16 -5.85
N LEU A 60 -5.00 4.10 -4.91
CA LEU A 60 -5.43 5.48 -5.05
C LEU A 60 -4.70 6.17 -6.21
N LEU A 61 -3.36 6.09 -6.24
CA LEU A 61 -2.57 6.73 -7.30
C LEU A 61 -2.87 6.12 -8.67
N GLY A 62 -2.96 4.80 -8.78
CA GLY A 62 -3.27 4.11 -10.03
C GLY A 62 -4.66 4.46 -10.55
N LEU A 63 -5.67 4.48 -9.68
CA LEU A 63 -7.03 4.88 -10.06
C LEU A 63 -7.07 6.36 -10.41
N LEU A 64 -6.46 7.25 -9.63
CA LEU A 64 -6.38 8.67 -9.95
C LEU A 64 -5.74 8.88 -11.32
N MET A 65 -4.63 8.21 -11.64
CA MET A 65 -3.99 8.33 -12.94
C MET A 65 -4.86 7.80 -14.08
N LEU A 66 -5.54 6.66 -13.88
CA LEU A 66 -6.42 6.06 -14.88
C LEU A 66 -7.64 6.94 -15.17
N TRP A 67 -8.21 7.55 -14.13
CA TRP A 67 -9.45 8.32 -14.21
C TRP A 67 -9.24 9.82 -14.45
N ARG A 68 -8.04 10.36 -14.19
CA ARG A 68 -7.67 11.74 -14.56
C ARG A 68 -7.38 11.92 -16.04
N ARG A 69 -7.17 10.85 -16.81
CA ARG A 69 -6.97 10.96 -18.26
C ARG A 69 -8.31 11.29 -18.94
N PRO A 70 -8.39 12.36 -19.76
CA PRO A 70 -9.59 12.68 -20.51
C PRO A 70 -10.04 11.49 -21.36
#